data_AF-A0A0V1E9W4-F1
#
_entry.id   AF-A0A0V1E9W4-F1
#
_cell.length_a   1.000
_cell.length_b   1.000
_cell.length_c   1.000
_cell.angle_alpha   90.00
_cell.angle_beta   90.00
_cell.angle_gamma   90.00
#
_symmetry.space_group_name_H-M   'P 1'
#
loop_
_entity.id
_entity.type
_entity.pdbx_description
1 polymer ?
#
loop_
_entity_poly.entity_id
_entity_poly.type
_entity_poly.pdbx_seq_one_letter_code
_entity_poly.pdbx_strand_id
1 'polypeptide(L)'
;MVVDKLVSQLSSVVCALFCVRSSKRCTQQFKLLERCQEAQDAMEAVITDDNEVEKETQKWMDFESEIRSARGRAERYLEMNTEPADSKKSSPNSASAKLPTWCIPKFTGKVLDFPSFWEQFNAGIHDNAELAN
;
A
#
# COMPACT_ATOMS: atom_id res chain seq x y z
N MET A 1 12.67 -10.62 -80.63
CA MET A 1 12.23 -9.20 -80.58
C MET A 1 10.91 -8.99 -79.83
N VAL A 2 9.79 -9.62 -80.21
CA VAL A 2 8.49 -9.41 -79.51
C VAL A 2 8.48 -10.01 -78.09
N VAL A 3 9.05 -11.22 -77.94
CA VAL A 3 9.14 -11.91 -76.63
C VAL A 3 10.04 -11.14 -75.66
N ASP A 4 11.18 -10.65 -76.11
CA ASP A 4 12.12 -9.87 -75.28
C ASP A 4 11.49 -8.58 -74.77
N LYS A 5 10.69 -7.91 -75.62
CA LYS A 5 9.94 -6.72 -75.23
C LYS A 5 8.90 -7.04 -74.16
N LEU A 6 8.19 -8.16 -74.30
CA LEU A 6 7.21 -8.61 -73.31
C LEU A 6 7.87 -8.97 -71.98
N VAL A 7 8.99 -9.70 -71.99
CA VAL A 7 9.76 -10.05 -70.79
C VAL A 7 10.28 -8.81 -70.08
N SER A 8 10.81 -7.83 -70.82
CA SER A 8 11.27 -6.55 -70.27
C SER A 8 10.14 -5.75 -69.62
N GLN A 9 8.95 -5.71 -70.23
CA GLN A 9 7.77 -5.05 -69.66
C GLN A 9 7.31 -5.73 -68.36
N LEU A 10 7.23 -7.06 -68.35
CA LEU A 10 6.85 -7.82 -67.16
C LEU A 10 7.84 -7.61 -66.01
N SER A 11 9.14 -7.63 -66.30
CA SER A 11 10.19 -7.33 -65.31
C SER A 11 10.05 -5.92 -64.72
N SER A 12 9.81 -4.93 -65.57
CA SER A 12 9.58 -3.54 -65.12
C SER A 12 8.36 -3.41 -64.21
N VAL A 13 7.25 -4.08 -64.55
CA VAL A 13 6.02 -4.08 -63.72
C VAL A 13 6.26 -4.76 -62.37
N VAL A 14 6.97 -5.89 -62.35
CA VAL A 14 7.31 -6.59 -61.10
C VAL A 14 8.19 -5.72 -60.20
N CYS A 15 9.21 -5.05 -60.76
CA CYS A 15 10.02 -4.09 -60.02
C CYS A 15 9.20 -2.93 -59.47
N ALA A 16 8.31 -2.34 -60.28
CA ALA A 16 7.45 -1.24 -59.83
C ALA A 16 6.52 -1.67 -58.68
N LEU A 17 5.89 -2.85 -58.78
CA LEU A 17 5.05 -3.40 -57.72
C LEU A 17 5.83 -3.65 -56.44
N PHE A 18 7.06 -4.15 -56.54
CA PHE A 18 7.94 -4.33 -55.40
C PHE A 18 8.28 -3.00 -54.72
N CYS A 19 8.66 -1.98 -55.50
CA CYS A 19 8.94 -0.63 -55.01
C CYS A 19 7.73 0.03 -54.33
N VAL A 20 6.53 -0.10 -54.90
CA VAL A 20 5.30 0.42 -54.28
C VAL A 20 5.01 -0.32 -52.98
N ARG A 21 5.18 -1.64 -52.93
CA ARG A 21 4.92 -2.44 -51.73
C ARG A 21 5.97 -2.22 -50.63
N SER A 22 7.23 -1.95 -50.98
CA SER A 22 8.26 -1.55 -50.01
C SER A 22 8.00 -0.14 -49.46
N SER A 23 7.63 0.83 -50.31
CA SER A 23 7.27 2.18 -49.91
C SER A 23 6.05 2.22 -48.96
N LYS A 24 5.01 1.43 -49.24
CA LYS A 24 3.84 1.28 -48.36
C LYS A 24 4.19 0.71 -46.98
N ARG A 25 5.13 -0.24 -46.91
CA ARG A 25 5.61 -0.78 -45.63
C ARG A 25 6.39 0.27 -44.85
N CYS A 26 7.26 1.03 -45.52
CA CYS A 26 8.04 2.09 -44.91
C CYS A 26 7.15 3.19 -44.31
N THR A 27 6.16 3.66 -45.07
CA THR A 27 5.19 4.67 -44.58
C THR A 27 4.34 4.17 -43.41
N GLN A 28 3.91 2.91 -43.42
CA GLN A 28 3.20 2.32 -42.28
C GLN A 28 4.08 2.26 -41.02
N GLN A 29 5.36 1.93 -41.19
CA GLN A 29 6.31 1.86 -40.09
C GLN A 29 6.59 3.23 -39.47
N PHE A 30 6.74 4.27 -40.30
CA PHE A 30 6.88 5.66 -39.81
C PHE A 30 5.67 6.11 -38.98
N LYS A 31 4.44 5.82 -39.44
CA LYS A 31 3.22 6.14 -38.68
C LYS A 31 3.17 5.44 -37.32
N LEU A 32 3.58 4.18 -37.27
CA LEU A 32 3.64 3.43 -36.01
C LEU A 32 4.66 4.03 -35.04
N LEU A 33 5.83 4.42 -35.54
CA LEU A 33 6.86 5.11 -34.75
C LEU A 33 6.35 6.42 -34.16
N GLU A 34 5.67 7.24 -34.96
CA GLU A 34 5.05 8.49 -34.50
C GLU A 34 4.03 8.22 -33.38
N ARG A 35 3.15 7.23 -33.56
CA ARG A 35 2.18 6.84 -32.52
C ARG A 35 2.83 6.31 -31.25
N CYS A 36 3.93 5.57 -31.37
CA CYS A 36 4.69 5.09 -30.22
C CYS A 36 5.33 6.26 -29.46
N GLN A 37 5.85 7.26 -30.18
CA GLN A 37 6.42 8.46 -29.56
C GLN A 37 5.34 9.27 -28.83
N GLU A 38 4.19 9.52 -29.46
CA GLU A 38 3.05 10.19 -28.82
C GLU A 38 2.62 9.46 -27.53
N ALA A 39 2.56 8.13 -27.56
CA ALA A 39 2.20 7.34 -26.39
C ALA A 39 3.27 7.42 -25.29
N GLN A 40 4.55 7.45 -25.66
CA GLN A 40 5.65 7.62 -24.73
C GLN A 40 5.62 8.99 -24.06
N ASP A 41 5.45 10.07 -24.84
CA ASP A 41 5.36 11.44 -24.33
C ASP A 41 4.15 11.59 -23.40
N ALA A 42 3.01 10.98 -23.74
CA ALA A 42 1.83 10.96 -22.89
C ALA A 42 2.05 10.19 -21.58
N MET A 43 2.78 9.07 -21.60
CA MET A 43 3.15 8.36 -20.38
C MET A 43 4.09 9.20 -19.51
N GLU A 44 5.10 9.82 -20.10
CA GLU A 44 6.06 10.68 -19.38
C GLU A 44 5.36 11.89 -18.76
N ALA A 45 4.39 12.49 -19.46
CA ALA A 45 3.54 13.56 -18.93
C ALA A 45 2.55 13.13 -17.84
N VAL A 46 2.36 11.84 -17.59
CA VAL A 46 1.63 11.34 -16.41
C VAL A 46 2.58 11.08 -15.23
N ILE A 47 3.87 10.84 -15.50
CA ILE A 47 4.93 10.61 -14.49
C ILE A 47 5.50 11.97 -14.02
N THR A 48 4.65 12.98 -13.81
CA THR A 48 5.10 14.39 -13.81
C THR A 48 5.36 14.99 -12.44
N ASP A 49 5.32 14.26 -11.33
CA ASP A 49 5.82 14.88 -10.09
C ASP A 49 6.29 13.87 -9.04
N ASP A 50 7.37 13.15 -9.38
CA ASP A 50 8.17 12.44 -8.37
C ASP A 50 8.52 13.38 -7.19
N ASN A 51 8.68 14.67 -7.47
CA ASN A 51 9.00 15.68 -6.48
C ASN A 51 7.81 16.07 -5.56
N GLU A 52 6.55 15.97 -5.99
CA GLU A 52 5.39 16.12 -5.09
C GLU A 52 5.26 14.90 -4.17
N VAL A 53 5.42 13.70 -4.72
CA VAL A 53 5.41 12.44 -3.95
C VAL A 53 6.55 12.41 -2.94
N GLU A 54 7.75 12.83 -3.31
CA GLU A 54 8.90 12.96 -2.40
C GLU A 54 8.63 13.99 -1.30
N LYS A 55 8.04 15.15 -1.63
CA LYS A 55 7.68 16.17 -0.63
C LYS A 55 6.64 15.66 0.36
N GLU A 56 5.62 14.96 -0.10
CA GLU A 56 4.61 14.36 0.79
C GLU A 56 5.26 13.30 1.69
N THR A 57 6.10 12.43 1.10
CA THR A 57 6.86 11.42 1.85
C THR A 57 7.72 12.07 2.94
N GLN A 58 8.41 13.17 2.62
CA GLN A 58 9.22 13.90 3.59
C GLN A 58 8.38 14.45 4.75
N LYS A 59 7.21 15.03 4.47
CA LYS A 59 6.30 15.52 5.52
C LYS A 59 5.86 14.41 6.48
N TRP A 60 5.57 13.22 5.95
CA TRP A 60 5.20 12.07 6.78
C TRP A 60 6.36 11.57 7.65
N MET A 61 7.58 11.53 7.10
CA MET A 61 8.77 11.17 7.87
C MET A 61 9.05 12.15 9.01
N ASP A 62 8.90 13.45 8.74
CA ASP A 62 9.08 14.49 9.75
C ASP A 62 8.03 14.35 10.87
N PHE A 63 6.76 14.12 10.50
CA PHE A 63 5.69 13.91 11.46
C PHE A 63 5.90 12.66 12.34
N GLU A 64 6.37 11.54 11.75
CA GLU A 64 6.71 10.34 12.50
C GLU A 64 7.85 10.60 13.51
N SER A 65 8.87 11.37 13.10
CA SER A 65 9.98 11.79 13.94
C SER A 65 9.52 12.63 15.14
N GLU A 66 8.55 13.53 14.92
CA GLU A 66 7.95 14.33 15.99
C GLU A 66 7.20 13.47 17.00
N ILE A 67 6.37 12.52 16.54
CA ILE A 67 5.67 11.57 17.41
C ILE A 67 6.67 10.77 18.24
N ARG A 68 7.70 10.23 17.60
CA ARG A 68 8.75 9.44 18.27
C ARG A 68 9.47 10.27 19.32
N SER A 69 9.79 11.52 19.00
CA SER A 69 10.42 12.47 19.93
C SER A 69 9.52 12.82 21.10
N ALA A 70 8.23 13.08 20.85
CA ALA A 70 7.24 13.36 21.89
C ALA A 70 7.08 12.18 22.85
N ARG A 71 6.99 10.95 22.31
CA ARG A 71 6.94 9.72 23.12
C ARG A 71 8.17 9.58 23.99
N GLY A 72 9.37 9.72 23.41
CA GLY A 72 10.62 9.62 24.16
C GLY A 72 10.79 10.73 25.21
N ARG A 73 10.17 11.91 25.03
CA ARG A 73 10.09 12.94 26.09
C ARG A 73 9.14 12.48 27.21
N ALA A 74 7.95 12.00 26.87
CA ALA A 74 6.97 11.53 27.85
C ALA A 74 7.51 10.37 28.71
N GLU A 75 8.17 9.39 28.10
CA GLU A 75 8.82 8.27 28.80
C GLU A 75 9.86 8.75 29.82
N ARG A 76 10.74 9.68 29.41
CA ARG A 76 11.75 10.28 30.31
C ARG A 76 11.12 11.05 31.49
N TYR A 77 10.00 11.74 31.25
CA TYR A 77 9.26 12.38 32.34
C TYR A 77 8.72 11.36 33.32
N LEU A 78 8.22 10.21 32.86
CA LEU A 78 7.73 9.15 33.74
C LEU A 78 8.86 8.51 34.56
N GLU A 79 10.01 8.25 33.95
CA GLU A 79 11.19 7.73 34.65
C GLU A 79 11.69 8.69 35.73
N MET A 80 11.77 9.99 35.44
CA MET A 80 12.26 10.98 36.40
C MET A 80 11.29 11.23 37.57
N ASN A 81 9.99 11.01 37.38
CA ASN A 81 8.96 11.17 38.41
C ASN A 81 8.63 9.87 39.16
N THR A 82 9.33 8.76 38.86
CA THR A 82 9.22 7.51 39.62
C THR A 82 10.29 7.51 40.71
N GLU A 83 9.92 7.91 41.93
CA GLU A 83 10.78 7.81 43.10
C GLU A 83 11.21 6.34 43.37
N PRO A 84 12.41 6.08 43.92
CA PRO A 84 12.78 4.74 44.36
C PRO A 84 11.82 4.33 45.47
N ALA A 85 11.00 3.30 45.21
CA ALA A 85 10.10 2.75 46.20
C ALA A 85 10.89 2.05 47.32
N ASP A 86 11.30 2.83 48.32
CA ASP A 86 11.77 2.32 49.59
C ASP A 86 10.61 1.62 50.32
N SER A 87 10.68 0.30 50.30
CA SER A 87 10.27 -0.62 51.37
C SER A 87 9.46 -0.01 52.53
N LYS A 88 8.13 0.09 52.39
CA LYS A 88 7.24 0.26 53.54
C LYS A 88 6.13 -0.79 53.56
N LYS A 89 6.33 -1.70 54.53
CA LYS A 89 5.41 -2.63 55.17
C LYS A 89 3.93 -2.29 54.96
N SER A 90 3.22 -3.33 54.53
CA SER A 90 1.80 -3.60 54.70
C SER A 90 1.08 -2.75 55.77
N SER A 91 0.12 -1.95 55.32
CA SER A 91 -1.02 -1.56 56.13
C SER A 91 -2.27 -2.16 55.47
N PRO A 92 -2.94 -3.15 56.09
CA PRO A 92 -4.23 -3.61 55.63
C PRO A 92 -5.27 -2.62 56.14
N ASN A 93 -6.04 -2.02 55.23
CA ASN A 93 -7.39 -1.46 55.41
C ASN A 93 -7.58 -0.23 54.53
N SER A 94 -7.72 -0.47 53.23
CA SER A 94 -8.78 0.21 52.49
C SER A 94 -9.67 -0.91 51.97
N ALA A 95 -10.96 -0.83 52.29
CA ALA A 95 -11.97 -1.65 51.63
C ALA A 95 -11.93 -1.26 50.15
N SER A 96 -11.10 -1.95 49.39
CA SER A 96 -11.06 -1.83 47.95
C SER A 96 -12.41 -2.31 47.45
N ALA A 97 -13.15 -1.42 46.79
CA ALA A 97 -14.23 -1.85 45.90
C ALA A 97 -13.57 -2.81 44.91
N LYS A 98 -13.71 -4.12 45.16
CA LYS A 98 -13.23 -5.15 44.25
C LYS A 98 -14.15 -5.07 43.05
N LEU A 99 -13.66 -4.43 41.99
CA LEU A 99 -14.27 -4.52 40.69
C LEU A 99 -14.44 -6.01 40.36
N PRO A 100 -15.56 -6.42 39.75
CA PRO A 100 -15.70 -7.77 39.25
C PRO A 100 -14.56 -8.00 38.27
N THR A 101 -13.61 -8.86 38.64
CA THR A 101 -12.50 -9.21 37.77
C THR A 101 -13.05 -10.15 36.70
N TRP A 102 -13.80 -9.62 35.74
CA TRP A 102 -14.27 -10.42 34.62
C TRP A 102 -13.06 -10.83 33.79
N CYS A 103 -12.79 -12.14 33.78
CA CYS A 103 -11.73 -12.71 32.98
C CYS A 103 -12.23 -12.86 31.54
N ILE A 104 -11.67 -12.04 30.64
CA ILE A 104 -11.93 -12.15 29.21
C ILE A 104 -11.58 -13.59 28.75
N PRO A 105 -12.51 -14.33 28.15
CA PRO A 105 -12.21 -15.66 27.62
C PRO A 105 -11.10 -15.53 26.56
N LYS A 106 -10.14 -16.46 26.56
CA LYS A 106 -9.06 -16.47 25.56
C LYS A 106 -9.41 -17.42 24.44
N PHE A 107 -9.34 -16.94 23.20
CA PHE A 107 -9.53 -17.80 22.05
C PHE A 107 -8.36 -18.78 21.91
N THR A 108 -8.67 -20.07 21.82
CA THR A 108 -7.68 -21.16 21.78
C THR A 108 -7.03 -21.32 20.40
N GLY A 109 -7.45 -20.55 19.39
CA GLY A 109 -6.99 -20.65 18.01
C GLY A 109 -7.66 -21.75 17.19
N LYS A 110 -8.58 -22.51 17.80
CA LYS A 110 -9.36 -23.56 17.12
C LYS A 110 -10.63 -22.97 16.54
N VAL A 111 -10.74 -22.98 15.20
CA VAL A 111 -11.87 -22.37 14.47
C VAL A 111 -13.22 -23.00 14.84
N LEU A 112 -13.25 -24.30 15.16
CA LEU A 112 -14.48 -24.99 15.57
C LEU A 112 -15.03 -24.50 16.91
N ASP A 113 -14.16 -23.97 17.78
CA ASP A 113 -14.53 -23.44 19.09
C ASP A 113 -14.88 -21.95 19.03
N PHE A 114 -14.74 -21.31 17.85
CA PHE A 114 -14.98 -19.88 17.66
C PHE A 114 -16.43 -19.46 17.98
N PRO A 115 -17.49 -20.19 17.58
CA PRO A 115 -18.86 -19.81 17.93
C PRO A 115 -19.07 -19.78 19.45
N SER A 116 -18.62 -20.81 20.16
CA SER A 116 -18.73 -20.91 21.62
C SER A 116 -17.90 -19.84 22.33
N PHE A 117 -16.71 -19.52 21.81
CA PHE A 117 -15.89 -18.42 22.29
C PHE A 117 -16.61 -17.06 22.10
N TRP A 118 -17.17 -16.82 20.92
CA TRP A 118 -17.84 -15.57 20.58
C TRP A 118 -19.07 -15.33 21.44
N GLU A 119 -19.88 -16.36 21.70
CA GLU A 119 -21.03 -16.28 22.59
C GLU A 119 -20.62 -15.88 24.02
N GLN A 120 -19.56 -16.50 24.57
CA GLN A 120 -19.06 -16.19 25.91
C GLN A 120 -18.43 -14.79 25.99
N PHE A 121 -17.70 -14.38 24.95
CA PHE A 121 -17.13 -13.05 24.87
C PHE A 121 -18.23 -11.99 24.81
N ASN A 122 -19.22 -12.17 23.93
CA ASN A 122 -20.32 -11.24 23.73
C ASN A 122 -21.21 -11.10 24.98
N ALA A 123 -21.56 -12.22 25.62
CA ALA A 123 -22.30 -12.22 26.88
C ALA A 123 -21.53 -11.49 28.00
N GLY A 124 -20.21 -11.72 28.11
CA GLY A 124 -19.41 -11.06 29.15
C GLY A 124 -19.24 -9.53 28.97
N ILE A 125 -19.37 -9.03 27.74
CA ILE A 125 -19.36 -7.58 27.45
C ILE A 125 -20.74 -6.95 27.70
N HIS A 126 -21.83 -7.65 27.36
CA HIS A 126 -23.17 -7.07 27.34
C HIS A 126 -24.06 -7.41 28.56
N ASP A 127 -23.83 -8.54 29.24
CA ASP A 127 -24.65 -8.99 30.37
C ASP A 127 -24.02 -8.67 31.75
N ASN A 128 -22.84 -8.06 31.79
CA ASN A 128 -22.19 -7.63 33.04
C ASN A 128 -22.80 -6.34 33.58
N ALA A 129 -23.96 -6.45 34.23
CA ALA A 129 -24.60 -5.34 34.95
C ALA A 129 -23.72 -4.75 36.07
N GLU A 130 -22.70 -5.48 36.54
CA GLU A 130 -21.73 -5.00 37.54
C GLU A 130 -20.63 -4.11 36.95
N LEU A 131 -20.45 -4.04 35.62
CA LEU A 131 -19.55 -3.09 34.96
C LEU A 131 -20.24 -1.78 34.54
N ALA A 132 -21.57 -1.72 34.68
CA ALA A 132 -22.40 -0.59 34.26
C ALA A 132 -22.72 0.42 35.39
N ASN A 133 -22.06 0.31 36.55
CA ASN A 133 -22.20 1.24 37.69
C ASN A 133 -20.86 1.79 38.17
#